data_AF-A0A6B2LEB2-F1
#
_entry.id   AF-A0A6B2LEB2-F1
#
_cell.length_a   1.000
_cell.length_b   1.000
_cell.length_c   1.000
_cell.angle_alpha   90.00
_cell.angle_beta   90.00
_cell.angle_gamma   90.00
#
_symmetry.space_group_name_H-M   'P 1'
#
loop_
_entity.id
_entity.type
_entity.pdbx_description
1 polymer ?
#
loop_
_entity_poly.entity_id
_entity_poly.type
_entity_poly.pdbx_seq_one_letter_code
_entity_poly.pdbx_strand_id
1 'polypeptide(L)'
;MNALDIQITKAILSAGVGSITFREDQILYDEEHELVLLKSDHLLPLGEALLEVHFNGKINSQLFGFYRSKWIKDGVTHWIGTTQFQPADARRAFPCWDEPALKATFSMKITTEQDNNVLSNMEPQETIFHNCPDSDKQCQTVQFHPSPLMSSYLVAYTIGKFSFIEGVSEQGTIVRVWSVPDKIHLGHFSLDIGIKFLNFFETYFNIPYPLSKLDMIAVP
;
A
#
# COMPACT_ATOMS: atom_id res chain seq x y z
N MET A 1 -11.25 -15.51 -2.38
CA MET A 1 -10.74 -14.12 -2.60
C MET A 1 -9.59 -14.20 -3.59
N ASN A 2 -9.21 -13.11 -4.23
CA ASN A 2 -8.07 -13.09 -5.16
C ASN A 2 -6.74 -13.16 -4.40
N ALA A 3 -5.82 -13.94 -4.95
CA ALA A 3 -4.47 -14.14 -4.44
C ALA A 3 -3.60 -14.69 -5.56
N LEU A 4 -2.43 -14.09 -5.77
CA LEU A 4 -1.47 -14.54 -6.80
C LEU A 4 -0.04 -14.31 -6.33
N ASP A 5 0.87 -15.24 -6.58
CA ASP A 5 2.27 -15.19 -6.12
C ASP A 5 2.45 -14.98 -4.59
N ILE A 6 1.42 -15.32 -3.81
CA ILE A 6 1.42 -15.25 -2.35
C ILE A 6 1.14 -16.61 -1.74
N GLN A 7 1.84 -16.92 -0.66
CA GLN A 7 1.67 -18.13 0.13
C GLN A 7 1.03 -17.79 1.46
N ILE A 8 -0.21 -18.19 1.67
CA ILE A 8 -0.89 -18.08 2.97
C ILE A 8 -0.25 -19.07 3.95
N THR A 9 0.18 -18.57 5.10
CA THR A 9 0.75 -19.35 6.21
C THR A 9 -0.26 -19.59 7.34
N LYS A 10 -1.27 -18.73 7.46
CA LYS A 10 -2.33 -18.85 8.46
C LYS A 10 -3.59 -18.14 7.96
N ALA A 11 -4.76 -18.73 8.18
CA ALA A 11 -6.04 -18.06 7.98
C ALA A 11 -6.98 -18.35 9.15
N ILE A 12 -7.59 -17.31 9.71
CA ILE A 12 -8.55 -17.41 10.81
C ILE A 12 -9.78 -16.57 10.45
N LEU A 13 -10.96 -17.18 10.45
CA LEU A 13 -12.23 -16.48 10.34
C LEU A 13 -12.85 -16.37 11.73
N SER A 14 -13.14 -15.16 12.19
CA SER A 14 -13.84 -14.89 13.44
C SER A 14 -15.22 -14.31 13.14
N ALA A 15 -16.28 -14.91 13.68
CA ALA A 15 -17.65 -14.46 13.48
C ALA A 15 -18.49 -14.72 14.73
N GLY A 16 -19.20 -13.70 15.21
CA GLY A 16 -19.90 -13.76 16.49
C GLY A 16 -18.95 -14.07 17.65
N VAL A 17 -19.22 -15.14 18.40
CA VAL A 17 -18.41 -15.62 19.54
C VAL A 17 -17.42 -16.74 19.19
N GLY A 18 -17.36 -17.17 17.92
CA GLY A 18 -16.53 -18.28 17.47
C GLY A 18 -15.43 -17.86 16.51
N SER A 19 -14.40 -18.70 16.40
CA SER A 19 -13.38 -18.59 15.36
C SER A 19 -13.11 -19.95 14.71
N ILE A 20 -12.81 -19.92 13.41
CA ILE A 20 -12.44 -21.07 12.60
C ILE A 20 -11.01 -20.81 12.13
N THR A 21 -10.08 -21.68 12.53
CA THR A 21 -8.71 -21.67 11.98
C THR A 21 -8.68 -22.69 10.84
N PHE A 22 -8.30 -22.25 9.64
CA PHE A 22 -8.18 -23.13 8.49
C PHE A 22 -6.87 -23.90 8.55
N ARG A 23 -6.96 -25.22 8.33
CA ARG A 23 -5.79 -26.08 8.17
C ARG A 23 -5.16 -25.88 6.79
N GLU A 24 -3.92 -26.33 6.62
CA GLU A 24 -3.21 -26.22 5.34
C GLU A 24 -3.97 -26.92 4.19
N ASP A 25 -4.57 -28.08 4.43
CA ASP A 25 -5.40 -28.82 3.46
C ASP A 25 -6.72 -28.11 3.11
N GLN A 26 -7.08 -27.07 3.85
CA GLN A 26 -8.28 -26.25 3.65
C GLN A 26 -7.99 -24.93 2.91
N ILE A 27 -6.72 -24.64 2.62
CA ILE A 27 -6.29 -23.46 1.85
C ILE A 27 -5.96 -23.94 0.43
N LEU A 28 -6.92 -23.79 -0.47
CA LEU A 28 -6.82 -24.28 -1.84
C LEU A 28 -6.56 -23.12 -2.79
N TYR A 29 -5.62 -23.31 -3.72
CA TYR A 29 -5.28 -22.32 -4.74
C TYR A 29 -5.90 -22.73 -6.08
N ASP A 30 -6.57 -21.78 -6.71
CA ASP A 30 -7.08 -21.87 -8.07
C ASP A 30 -6.26 -20.90 -8.92
N GLU A 31 -5.17 -21.43 -9.50
CA GLU A 31 -4.22 -20.63 -10.28
C GLU A 31 -4.82 -20.08 -11.57
N GLU A 32 -5.78 -20.78 -12.18
CA GLU A 32 -6.44 -20.36 -13.41
C GLU A 32 -7.26 -19.08 -13.20
N HIS A 33 -7.94 -18.99 -12.06
CA HIS A 33 -8.78 -17.84 -11.72
C HIS A 33 -8.10 -16.85 -10.76
N GLU A 34 -6.85 -17.12 -10.38
CA GLU A 34 -6.07 -16.31 -9.42
C GLU A 34 -6.79 -16.15 -8.08
N LEU A 35 -7.37 -17.24 -7.59
CA LEU A 35 -8.14 -17.29 -6.34
C LEU A 35 -7.47 -18.16 -5.30
N VAL A 36 -7.73 -17.80 -4.04
CA VAL A 36 -7.57 -18.69 -2.90
C VAL A 36 -8.94 -18.95 -2.26
N LEU A 37 -9.20 -20.22 -2.01
CA LEU A 37 -10.43 -20.77 -1.46
C LEU A 37 -10.12 -21.30 -0.06
N LEU A 38 -10.77 -20.71 0.94
CA LEU A 38 -10.71 -21.17 2.32
C LEU A 38 -11.89 -22.10 2.57
N LYS A 39 -11.64 -23.41 2.52
CA LYS A 39 -12.69 -24.44 2.61
C LYS A 39 -13.01 -24.75 4.06
N SER A 40 -14.22 -24.39 4.48
CA SER A 40 -14.74 -24.78 5.80
C SER A 40 -15.49 -26.11 5.72
N ASP A 41 -15.31 -26.96 6.74
CA ASP A 41 -16.08 -28.21 6.90
C ASP A 41 -17.52 -27.94 7.43
N HIS A 42 -17.78 -26.69 7.83
CA HIS A 42 -19.06 -26.23 8.38
C HIS A 42 -19.57 -25.01 7.63
N LEU A 43 -20.90 -24.84 7.61
CA LEU A 43 -21.52 -23.61 7.11
C LEU A 43 -21.01 -22.41 7.91
N LEU A 44 -20.62 -21.36 7.19
CA LEU A 44 -20.21 -20.11 7.82
C LEU A 44 -21.45 -19.40 8.37
N PRO A 45 -21.36 -18.79 9.57
CA PRO A 45 -22.47 -18.02 10.12
C PRO A 45 -22.76 -16.80 9.23
N LEU A 46 -24.04 -16.42 9.16
CA LEU A 46 -24.47 -15.20 8.48
C LEU A 46 -24.09 -13.97 9.31
N GLY A 47 -23.65 -12.91 8.64
CA GLY A 47 -23.37 -11.61 9.26
C GLY A 47 -21.92 -11.16 9.05
N GLU A 48 -21.50 -10.20 9.85
CA GLU A 48 -20.14 -9.67 9.82
C GLU A 48 -19.14 -10.70 10.36
N ALA A 49 -18.00 -10.79 9.69
CA ALA A 49 -16.90 -11.65 10.08
C ALA A 49 -15.56 -10.95 9.81
N LEU A 50 -14.55 -11.29 10.61
CA LEU A 50 -13.18 -10.86 10.44
C LEU A 50 -12.36 -12.04 9.90
N LEU A 51 -11.82 -11.89 8.69
CA LEU A 51 -10.86 -12.83 8.13
C LEU A 51 -9.45 -12.29 8.33
N GLU A 52 -8.68 -12.93 9.21
CA GLU A 52 -7.26 -12.67 9.42
C GLU A 52 -6.45 -13.64 8.56
N VAL A 53 -5.49 -13.10 7.80
CA VAL A 53 -4.67 -13.89 6.88
C VAL A 53 -3.21 -13.50 7.03
N HIS A 54 -2.37 -14.46 7.36
CA HIS A 54 -0.92 -14.30 7.37
C HIS A 54 -0.40 -14.92 6.09
N PHE A 55 0.49 -14.22 5.40
CA PHE A 55 0.99 -14.65 4.11
C PHE A 55 2.40 -14.12 3.86
N ASN A 56 3.11 -14.81 2.98
CA ASN A 56 4.38 -14.39 2.42
C ASN A 56 4.20 -14.09 0.93
N GLY A 57 4.86 -13.05 0.44
CA GLY A 57 4.91 -12.69 -0.98
C GLY A 57 6.32 -12.32 -1.39
N LYS A 58 6.62 -12.43 -2.69
CA LYS A 58 7.92 -12.03 -3.23
C LYS A 58 7.83 -10.62 -3.80
N ILE A 59 8.75 -9.74 -3.36
CA ILE A 59 8.95 -8.44 -4.01
C ILE A 59 9.58 -8.69 -5.39
N ASN A 60 8.78 -8.55 -6.44
CA ASN A 60 9.17 -8.86 -7.82
C ASN A 60 9.90 -7.69 -8.50
N SER A 61 10.30 -7.84 -9.76
CA SER A 61 10.96 -6.76 -10.56
C SER A 61 10.25 -6.52 -11.90
N GLN A 62 8.93 -6.70 -11.94
CA GLN A 62 8.10 -6.72 -13.15
C GLN A 62 7.17 -5.50 -13.26
N LEU A 63 7.35 -4.49 -12.40
CA LEU A 63 6.60 -3.22 -12.41
C LEU A 63 5.09 -3.34 -12.15
N PHE A 64 4.65 -4.44 -11.53
CA PHE A 64 3.27 -4.67 -11.10
C PHE A 64 3.24 -5.33 -9.72
N GLY A 65 2.10 -5.25 -9.04
CA GLY A 65 1.97 -5.70 -7.66
C GLY A 65 2.87 -4.86 -6.74
N PHE A 66 3.42 -5.48 -5.70
CA PHE A 66 4.49 -4.88 -4.91
C PHE A 66 5.84 -5.31 -5.47
N TYR A 67 6.55 -4.37 -6.10
CA TYR A 67 7.78 -4.63 -6.83
C TYR A 67 8.92 -3.74 -6.33
N ARG A 68 10.15 -4.15 -6.67
CA ARG A 68 11.35 -3.36 -6.39
C ARG A 68 11.82 -2.61 -7.63
N SER A 69 12.21 -1.36 -7.45
CA SER A 69 13.05 -0.62 -8.37
C SER A 69 14.35 -0.20 -7.67
N LYS A 70 15.26 0.44 -8.40
CA LYS A 70 16.56 0.86 -7.87
C LYS A 70 17.04 2.15 -8.50
N TRP A 71 17.88 2.87 -7.76
CA TRP A 71 18.70 3.95 -8.28
C TRP A 71 20.15 3.75 -7.82
N ILE A 72 21.08 4.39 -8.52
CA ILE A 72 22.52 4.26 -8.27
C ILE A 72 23.09 5.63 -7.96
N LYS A 73 23.85 5.73 -6.88
CA LYS A 73 24.63 6.91 -6.51
C LYS A 73 26.02 6.47 -6.05
N ASP A 74 27.06 7.08 -6.62
CA ASP A 74 28.46 6.77 -6.31
C ASP A 74 28.80 5.27 -6.39
N GLY A 75 28.17 4.56 -7.34
CA GLY A 75 28.32 3.11 -7.52
C GLY A 75 27.53 2.24 -6.51
N VAL A 76 26.87 2.84 -5.53
CA VAL A 76 26.02 2.15 -4.55
C VAL A 76 24.60 2.03 -5.09
N THR A 77 24.07 0.80 -5.07
CA THR A 77 22.68 0.53 -5.44
C THR A 77 21.77 0.77 -4.24
N HIS A 78 20.77 1.63 -4.43
CA HIS A 78 19.70 1.87 -3.47
C HIS A 78 18.41 1.25 -3.99
N TRP A 79 17.87 0.29 -3.24
CA TRP A 79 16.61 -0.36 -3.55
C TRP A 79 15.44 0.44 -3.03
N ILE A 80 14.34 0.41 -3.78
CA ILE A 80 13.03 0.91 -3.35
C ILE A 80 12.00 -0.19 -3.55
N GLY A 81 10.99 -0.24 -2.70
CA GLY A 81 9.77 -1.01 -2.93
C GLY A 81 8.63 -0.07 -3.28
N THR A 82 7.84 -0.37 -4.30
CA THR A 82 6.70 0.45 -4.70
C THR A 82 5.61 -0.42 -5.32
N THR A 83 4.42 0.15 -5.46
CA THR A 83 3.21 -0.59 -5.86
C THR A 83 2.67 -0.09 -7.19
N GLN A 84 2.25 -1.02 -8.04
CA GLN A 84 1.43 -0.76 -9.22
C GLN A 84 0.34 -1.83 -9.26
N PHE A 85 -0.87 -1.51 -8.81
CA PHE A 85 -1.96 -2.48 -8.70
C PHE A 85 -2.96 -2.42 -9.84
N GLN A 86 -2.94 -1.38 -10.67
CA GLN A 86 -3.86 -1.29 -11.78
C GLN A 86 -3.42 -2.22 -12.94
N PRO A 87 -4.35 -3.03 -13.51
CA PRO A 87 -5.76 -3.11 -13.15
C PRO A 87 -6.10 -4.07 -12.00
N ALA A 88 -5.34 -5.15 -11.82
CA ALA A 88 -5.74 -6.29 -10.96
C ALA A 88 -4.55 -6.96 -10.26
N ASP A 89 -3.56 -6.18 -9.83
CA ASP A 89 -2.34 -6.70 -9.20
C ASP A 89 -2.26 -6.44 -7.69
N ALA A 90 -3.32 -5.90 -7.07
CA ALA A 90 -3.38 -5.81 -5.59
C ALA A 90 -3.33 -7.21 -4.96
N ARG A 91 -3.94 -8.20 -5.62
CA ARG A 91 -3.90 -9.63 -5.26
C ARG A 91 -2.50 -10.24 -5.19
N ARG A 92 -1.48 -9.60 -5.77
CA ARG A 92 -0.07 -10.01 -5.68
C ARG A 92 0.65 -9.45 -4.46
N ALA A 93 0.08 -8.42 -3.83
CA ALA A 93 0.63 -7.78 -2.65
C ALA A 93 -0.07 -8.24 -1.37
N PHE A 94 -1.37 -8.47 -1.42
CA PHE A 94 -2.16 -9.01 -0.32
C PHE A 94 -3.43 -9.71 -0.83
N PRO A 95 -3.91 -10.79 -0.16
CA PRO A 95 -5.17 -11.41 -0.52
C PRO A 95 -6.33 -10.43 -0.34
N CYS A 96 -7.17 -10.26 -1.35
CA CYS A 96 -8.31 -9.35 -1.31
C CYS A 96 -9.39 -9.71 -2.34
N TRP A 97 -10.57 -9.10 -2.23
CA TRP A 97 -11.56 -9.12 -3.30
C TRP A 97 -11.21 -8.04 -4.32
N ASP A 98 -10.36 -8.40 -5.29
CA ASP A 98 -9.67 -7.47 -6.16
C ASP A 98 -10.50 -7.11 -7.39
N GLU A 99 -11.66 -6.51 -7.14
CA GLU A 99 -12.61 -6.02 -8.12
C GLU A 99 -12.97 -4.55 -7.84
N PRO A 100 -12.99 -3.65 -8.85
CA PRO A 100 -13.18 -2.22 -8.62
C PRO A 100 -14.48 -1.84 -7.88
N ALA A 101 -15.54 -2.64 -8.04
CA ALA A 101 -16.84 -2.41 -7.40
C ALA A 101 -16.83 -2.73 -5.90
N LEU A 102 -15.93 -3.60 -5.44
CA LEU A 102 -15.83 -4.08 -4.06
C LEU A 102 -14.93 -3.15 -3.25
N LYS A 103 -15.42 -1.93 -3.02
CA LYS A 103 -14.67 -0.91 -2.28
C LYS A 103 -14.61 -1.22 -0.78
N ALA A 104 -13.51 -0.83 -0.15
CA ALA A 104 -13.29 -0.94 1.29
C ALA A 104 -12.48 0.26 1.82
N THR A 105 -12.42 0.39 3.14
CA THR A 105 -11.46 1.26 3.83
C THR A 105 -10.21 0.46 4.15
N PHE A 106 -9.04 1.03 3.86
CA PHE A 106 -7.75 0.39 4.09
C PHE A 106 -7.01 1.11 5.23
N SER A 107 -6.63 0.33 6.24
CA SER A 107 -5.74 0.78 7.31
C SER A 107 -4.41 0.05 7.17
N MET A 108 -3.31 0.79 7.08
CA MET A 108 -2.02 0.23 6.70
C MET A 108 -0.98 0.43 7.79
N LYS A 109 -0.17 -0.61 8.02
CA LYS A 109 1.05 -0.58 8.83
C LYS A 109 2.19 -1.16 8.01
N ILE A 110 3.30 -0.44 7.94
CA ILE A 110 4.49 -0.90 7.21
C ILE A 110 5.69 -0.85 8.14
N THR A 111 6.39 -1.98 8.25
CA THR A 111 7.66 -2.09 8.97
C THR A 111 8.82 -2.12 7.99
N THR A 112 9.85 -1.31 8.22
CA THR A 112 11.05 -1.23 7.38
C THR A 112 12.25 -0.71 8.19
N GLU A 113 13.46 -0.76 7.63
CA GLU A 113 14.64 -0.12 8.23
C GLU A 113 14.36 1.38 8.50
N GLN A 114 14.82 1.91 9.64
CA GLN A 114 14.45 3.25 10.13
C GLN A 114 14.83 4.41 9.18
N ASP A 115 15.82 4.21 8.30
CA ASP A 115 16.32 5.24 7.39
C ASP A 115 15.49 5.37 6.11
N ASN A 116 14.49 4.51 5.91
CA ASN A 116 13.61 4.58 4.75
C ASN A 116 12.47 5.58 4.99
N ASN A 117 12.09 6.32 3.95
CA ASN A 117 10.79 6.96 3.91
C ASN A 117 9.72 5.90 3.62
N VAL A 118 8.54 6.07 4.21
CA VAL A 118 7.37 5.22 3.98
C VAL A 118 6.21 6.12 3.57
N LEU A 119 5.74 5.94 2.34
CA LEU A 119 4.61 6.66 1.77
C LEU A 119 3.44 5.70 1.60
N SER A 120 2.22 6.20 1.76
CA SER A 120 0.98 5.53 1.37
C SER A 120 -0.07 6.57 0.98
N ASN A 121 -1.29 6.14 0.66
CA ASN A 121 -2.41 7.01 0.29
C ASN A 121 -2.66 8.09 1.35
N MET A 122 -2.75 7.68 2.62
CA MET A 122 -3.09 8.54 3.75
C MET A 122 -1.84 9.07 4.45
N GLU A 123 -2.00 10.08 5.30
CA GLU A 123 -0.92 10.59 6.14
C GLU A 123 -0.53 9.61 7.27
N PRO A 124 0.74 9.61 7.71
CA PRO A 124 1.16 8.83 8.88
C PRO A 124 0.41 9.27 10.14
N GLN A 125 -0.16 8.31 10.85
CA GLN A 125 -0.79 8.49 12.16
C GLN A 125 0.21 8.32 13.31
N GLU A 126 1.09 7.32 13.21
CA GLU A 126 2.06 6.98 14.25
C GLU A 126 3.32 6.35 13.63
N THR A 127 4.48 6.56 14.24
CA THR A 127 5.72 5.85 13.89
C THR A 127 6.40 5.34 15.16
N ILE A 128 6.63 4.04 15.21
CA ILE A 128 7.25 3.36 16.36
C ILE A 128 8.61 2.81 15.92
N PHE A 129 9.67 3.17 16.65
CA PHE A 129 11.02 2.65 16.42
C PHE A 129 11.30 1.44 17.32
N HIS A 130 11.94 0.41 16.77
CA HIS A 130 12.26 -0.82 17.48
C HIS A 130 13.42 -1.56 16.82
N ASN A 131 14.01 -2.54 17.51
CA ASN A 131 14.99 -3.43 16.90
C ASN A 131 14.33 -4.26 15.78
N CYS A 132 15.03 -4.45 14.66
CA CYS A 132 14.55 -5.34 13.62
C CYS A 132 14.55 -6.80 14.12
N PRO A 133 13.53 -7.62 13.83
CA PRO A 133 13.44 -9.00 14.33
C PRO A 133 14.65 -9.89 13.98
N ASP A 134 15.23 -9.68 12.79
CA ASP A 134 16.26 -10.56 12.23
C ASP A 134 17.59 -9.85 11.92
N SER A 135 17.86 -8.69 12.54
CA SER A 135 19.14 -7.99 12.36
C SER A 135 19.47 -7.03 13.50
N ASP A 136 20.75 -6.68 13.65
CA ASP A 136 21.23 -5.65 14.59
C ASP A 136 20.85 -4.21 14.20
N LYS A 137 20.02 -4.04 13.17
CA LYS A 137 19.55 -2.73 12.69
C LYS A 137 18.33 -2.25 13.48
N GLN A 138 18.08 -0.95 13.40
CA GLN A 138 16.84 -0.34 13.84
C GLN A 138 15.80 -0.33 12.72
N CYS A 139 14.58 -0.68 13.08
CA CYS A 139 13.40 -0.66 12.26
C CYS A 139 12.43 0.42 12.76
N GLN A 140 11.55 0.85 11.86
CA GLN A 140 10.37 1.64 12.19
C GLN A 140 9.13 0.91 11.70
N THR A 141 8.03 1.06 12.41
CA THR A 141 6.69 0.71 11.96
C THR A 141 5.86 1.97 11.82
N VAL A 142 5.46 2.30 10.60
CA VAL A 142 4.61 3.47 10.29
C VAL A 142 3.17 3.00 10.15
N GLN A 143 2.28 3.51 10.99
CA GLN A 143 0.84 3.33 10.87
C GLN A 143 0.24 4.55 10.18
N PHE A 144 -0.64 4.32 9.20
CA PHE A 144 -1.35 5.37 8.46
C PHE A 144 -2.79 5.51 8.93
N HIS A 145 -3.37 6.70 8.73
CA HIS A 145 -4.81 6.89 8.91
C HIS A 145 -5.61 5.99 7.95
N PRO A 146 -6.84 5.56 8.32
CA PRO A 146 -7.69 4.78 7.44
C PRO A 146 -8.09 5.56 6.17
N SER A 147 -8.10 4.88 5.02
CA SER A 147 -8.53 5.50 3.77
C SER A 147 -10.05 5.75 3.72
N PRO A 148 -10.51 6.68 2.85
CA PRO A 148 -11.90 6.65 2.39
C PRO A 148 -12.24 5.32 1.71
N LEU A 149 -13.53 5.09 1.48
CA LEU A 149 -14.02 3.95 0.72
C LEU A 149 -13.48 3.99 -0.71
N MET A 150 -12.56 3.09 -1.05
CA MET A 150 -11.88 3.06 -2.35
C MET A 150 -11.67 1.63 -2.85
N SER A 151 -11.30 1.50 -4.12
CA SER A 151 -11.02 0.20 -4.75
C SER A 151 -9.59 -0.27 -4.47
N SER A 152 -9.37 -1.58 -4.43
CA SER A 152 -8.06 -2.23 -4.17
C SER A 152 -6.94 -1.73 -5.09
N TYR A 153 -7.23 -1.50 -6.38
CA TYR A 153 -6.24 -1.06 -7.36
C TYR A 153 -5.65 0.34 -7.09
N LEU A 154 -6.28 1.14 -6.22
CA LEU A 154 -5.80 2.46 -5.81
C LEU A 154 -4.93 2.41 -4.54
N VAL A 155 -4.87 1.27 -3.85
CA VAL A 155 -3.98 1.11 -2.69
C VAL A 155 -2.55 1.32 -3.18
N ALA A 156 -1.82 2.19 -2.49
CA ALA A 156 -0.46 2.51 -2.86
C ALA A 156 0.43 2.61 -1.63
N TYR A 157 1.65 2.12 -1.76
CA TYR A 157 2.71 2.40 -0.80
C TYR A 157 4.08 2.37 -1.48
N THR A 158 5.01 3.16 -0.96
CA THR A 158 6.39 3.22 -1.45
C THR A 158 7.36 3.35 -0.29
N ILE A 159 8.43 2.56 -0.34
CA ILE A 159 9.44 2.42 0.69
C ILE A 159 10.80 2.65 0.05
N GLY A 160 11.61 3.54 0.62
CA GLY A 160 12.96 3.78 0.14
C GLY A 160 13.49 5.14 0.56
N LYS A 161 14.70 5.47 0.11
CA LYS A 161 15.34 6.77 0.40
C LYS A 161 14.96 7.80 -0.66
N PHE A 162 14.20 8.80 -0.23
CA PHE A 162 13.69 9.88 -1.08
C PHE A 162 13.93 11.24 -0.43
N SER A 163 13.75 12.29 -1.22
CA SER A 163 13.60 13.66 -0.74
C SER A 163 12.34 14.24 -1.36
N PHE A 164 11.81 15.28 -0.72
CA PHE A 164 10.62 15.95 -1.23
C PHE A 164 10.77 17.47 -1.18
N ILE A 165 9.98 18.12 -2.03
CA ILE A 165 9.61 19.53 -1.92
C ILE A 165 8.09 19.58 -1.75
N GLU A 166 7.61 20.59 -1.04
CA GLU A 166 6.19 20.72 -0.76
C GLU A 166 5.68 22.14 -0.93
N GLY A 167 4.37 22.25 -1.11
CA GLY A 167 3.60 23.48 -1.08
C GLY A 167 2.18 23.17 -0.61
N VAL A 168 1.33 24.19 -0.56
CA VAL A 168 -0.04 24.07 -0.03
C VAL A 168 -1.00 24.63 -1.08
N SER A 169 -2.10 23.92 -1.31
CA SER A 169 -3.20 24.37 -2.18
C SER A 169 -3.95 25.55 -1.55
N GLU A 170 -4.81 26.21 -2.32
CA GLU A 170 -5.65 27.31 -1.79
C GLU A 170 -6.61 26.84 -0.69
N GLN A 171 -7.04 25.57 -0.75
CA GLN A 171 -7.93 24.95 0.24
C GLN A 171 -7.17 24.24 1.39
N GLY A 172 -5.84 24.36 1.44
CA GLY A 172 -5.04 23.84 2.55
C GLY A 172 -4.52 22.42 2.40
N THR A 173 -4.72 21.76 1.24
CA THR A 173 -4.14 20.44 0.97
C THR A 173 -2.63 20.55 0.80
N ILE A 174 -1.88 19.69 1.50
CA ILE A 174 -0.43 19.60 1.35
C ILE A 174 -0.11 18.86 0.06
N VAL A 175 0.63 19.50 -0.85
CA VAL A 175 1.08 18.88 -2.10
C VAL A 175 2.58 18.65 -2.04
N ARG A 176 3.03 17.41 -2.28
CA ARG A 176 4.45 17.06 -2.28
C ARG A 176 4.87 16.42 -3.59
N VAL A 177 6.08 16.74 -4.02
CA VAL A 177 6.79 16.00 -5.06
C VAL A 177 7.94 15.26 -4.42
N TRP A 178 7.95 13.95 -4.56
CA TRP A 178 8.98 13.02 -4.07
C TRP A 178 9.84 12.55 -5.23
N SER A 179 11.14 12.43 -4.97
CA SER A 179 12.10 11.89 -5.92
C SER A 179 13.32 11.33 -5.17
N VAL A 180 14.16 10.58 -5.87
CA VAL A 180 15.51 10.29 -5.37
C VAL A 180 16.25 11.60 -5.05
N PRO A 181 17.08 11.64 -3.98
CA PRO A 181 17.65 12.89 -3.47
C PRO A 181 18.34 13.76 -4.52
N ASP A 182 19.11 13.15 -5.43
CA ASP A 182 19.90 13.90 -6.42
C ASP A 182 19.04 14.57 -7.51
N LYS A 183 17.77 14.18 -7.64
CA LYS A 183 16.86 14.68 -8.68
C LYS A 183 15.73 15.54 -8.13
N ILE A 184 15.64 15.75 -6.81
CA ILE A 184 14.50 16.48 -6.23
C ILE A 184 14.38 17.93 -6.72
N HIS A 185 15.52 18.56 -7.06
CA HIS A 185 15.56 19.89 -7.64
C HIS A 185 14.84 20.00 -8.99
N LEU A 186 14.61 18.89 -9.69
CA LEU A 186 13.82 18.86 -10.93
C LEU A 186 12.30 18.89 -10.69
N GLY A 187 11.86 18.71 -9.45
CA GLY A 187 10.44 18.59 -9.08
C GLY A 187 9.67 19.91 -9.04
N HIS A 188 10.33 21.08 -9.07
CA HIS A 188 9.69 22.37 -8.86
C HIS A 188 8.57 22.66 -9.87
N PHE A 189 8.76 22.29 -11.14
CA PHE A 189 7.72 22.44 -12.15
C PHE A 189 6.50 21.57 -11.85
N SER A 190 6.71 20.29 -11.51
CA SER A 190 5.63 19.38 -11.13
C SER A 190 4.88 19.86 -9.89
N LEU A 191 5.57 20.46 -8.91
CA LEU A 191 4.94 21.01 -7.72
C LEU A 191 4.05 22.21 -8.05
N ASP A 192 4.57 23.19 -8.79
CA ASP A 192 3.82 24.38 -9.20
C ASP A 192 2.56 24.02 -10.00
N ILE A 193 2.73 23.13 -10.98
CA ILE A 193 1.62 22.68 -11.82
C ILE A 193 0.64 21.80 -11.05
N GLY A 194 1.12 20.92 -10.16
CA GLY A 194 0.27 20.08 -9.32
C GLY A 194 -0.66 20.90 -8.43
N ILE A 195 -0.14 21.96 -7.79
CA ILE A 195 -0.96 22.88 -6.98
C ILE A 195 -1.98 23.61 -7.85
N LYS A 196 -1.57 24.16 -9.00
CA LYS A 196 -2.47 24.87 -9.92
C LYS A 196 -3.61 23.97 -10.42
N PHE A 197 -3.30 22.73 -10.79
CA PHE A 197 -4.33 21.79 -11.23
C PHE A 197 -5.25 21.36 -10.11
N LEU A 198 -4.73 21.15 -8.90
CA LEU A 198 -5.58 20.83 -7.75
C LEU A 198 -6.59 21.96 -7.49
N ASN A 199 -6.14 23.21 -7.39
CA ASN A 199 -7.02 24.37 -7.21
C ASN A 199 -8.04 24.49 -8.36
N PHE A 200 -7.59 24.28 -9.60
CA PHE A 200 -8.46 24.30 -10.78
C PHE A 200 -9.56 23.24 -10.68
N PHE A 201 -9.22 21.98 -10.36
CA PHE A 201 -10.21 20.91 -10.30
C PHE A 201 -11.17 21.06 -9.12
N GLU A 202 -10.71 21.54 -7.97
CA GLU A 202 -11.58 21.86 -6.85
C GLU A 202 -12.63 22.91 -7.23
N THR A 203 -12.19 23.97 -7.94
CA THR A 203 -13.09 25.02 -8.44
C THR A 203 -14.02 24.49 -9.52
N TYR A 204 -13.46 23.76 -10.50
CA TYR A 204 -14.20 23.29 -11.68
C TYR A 204 -15.29 22.27 -11.32
N PHE A 205 -14.96 21.30 -10.46
CA PHE A 205 -15.93 20.31 -9.98
C PHE A 205 -16.79 20.83 -8.83
N ASN A 206 -16.41 21.96 -8.22
CA ASN A 206 -17.03 22.52 -7.02
C ASN A 206 -17.12 21.49 -5.88
N ILE A 207 -16.06 20.68 -5.75
CA ILE A 207 -15.89 19.64 -4.75
C ILE A 207 -14.45 19.73 -4.24
N PRO A 208 -14.22 19.90 -2.93
CA PRO A 208 -12.87 19.94 -2.38
C PRO A 208 -12.18 18.59 -2.52
N TYR A 209 -10.86 18.60 -2.63
CA TYR A 209 -10.08 17.37 -2.63
C TYR A 209 -10.25 16.66 -1.27
N PRO A 210 -10.61 15.36 -1.24
CA PRO A 210 -11.10 14.73 -0.02
C PRO A 210 -10.01 14.33 0.97
N LEU A 211 -8.73 14.45 0.63
CA LEU A 211 -7.61 14.04 1.49
C LEU A 211 -6.79 15.25 1.97
N SER A 212 -6.11 15.09 3.10
CA SER A 212 -5.25 16.13 3.67
C SER A 212 -3.99 16.40 2.83
N LYS A 213 -3.55 15.41 2.04
CA LYS A 213 -2.35 15.47 1.22
C LYS A 213 -2.50 14.87 -0.18
N LEU A 214 -1.65 15.33 -1.08
CA LEU A 214 -1.42 14.76 -2.41
C LEU A 214 0.09 14.59 -2.63
N ASP A 215 0.54 13.33 -2.72
CA ASP A 215 1.93 13.01 -3.02
C ASP A 215 2.07 12.58 -4.49
N MET A 216 3.01 13.21 -5.21
CA MET A 216 3.47 12.78 -6.53
C MET A 216 4.89 12.24 -6.40
N ILE A 217 5.16 11.02 -6.86
CA ILE A 217 6.48 10.40 -6.74
C ILE A 217 7.06 10.03 -8.10
N ALA A 218 8.31 10.43 -8.34
CA ALA A 218 9.09 9.98 -9.48
C ALA A 218 9.81 8.66 -9.13
N VAL A 219 9.24 7.53 -9.56
CA VAL A 219 9.82 6.20 -9.40
C VAL A 219 10.93 5.98 -10.47
N PRO A 220 12.17 5.62 -10.07
CA PRO A 220 13.26 5.30 -10.99
C PRO A 220 13.04 4.07 -11.87
#